data_AF-D3AJG5-F1
#
_entry.id   AF-D3AJG5-F1
#
_cell.length_a   1.000
_cell.length_b   1.000
_cell.length_c   1.000
_cell.angle_alpha   90.00
_cell.angle_beta   90.00
_cell.angle_gamma   90.00
#
_symmetry.space_group_name_H-M   'P 1'
#
loop_
_entity.id
_entity.type
_entity.pdbx_description
1 polymer ?
#
loop_
_entity_poly.entity_id
_entity_poly.type
_entity_poly.pdbx_seq_one_letter_code
_entity_poly.pdbx_strand_id
1 'polypeptide(L)'
;MEHKPLQWHPAFQAVLQIELEAEKEYLQFHEEFNLTKKPLQIDTLIIKESGRKIEKSFGRIFSRYNIVEYKNPEVSFGIHDFFKVNGYACLYQAAAEREVKILPSEITITLVVNKYPDKLIKFLRETYGSEITEEFPGIYYISKLLFKVQLLIIHQLSPEETIWLSRLRSDLEIQKDIEPLAKAYKGKEQDPVYEAPWI
;
A
#
# COMPACT_ATOMS: atom_id res chain seq x y z
N MET A 1 -15.78 -47.65 -0.42
CA MET A 1 -14.80 -46.94 -1.27
C MET A 1 -15.10 -45.46 -1.13
N GLU A 2 -14.21 -44.70 -0.51
CA GLU A 2 -14.37 -43.24 -0.41
C GLU A 2 -14.17 -42.63 -1.79
N HIS A 3 -15.16 -41.86 -2.26
CA HIS A 3 -15.02 -41.04 -3.46
C HIS A 3 -14.04 -39.91 -3.16
N LYS A 4 -12.80 -40.02 -3.65
CA LYS A 4 -11.88 -38.89 -3.68
C LYS A 4 -12.46 -37.84 -4.64
N PRO A 5 -12.70 -36.58 -4.19
CA PRO A 5 -13.16 -35.53 -5.07
C PRO A 5 -12.14 -35.31 -6.19
N LEU A 6 -12.65 -35.14 -7.42
CA LEU A 6 -11.82 -34.93 -8.60
C LEU A 6 -10.99 -33.64 -8.42
N GLN A 7 -9.68 -33.72 -8.61
CA GLN A 7 -8.83 -32.53 -8.60
C GLN A 7 -8.85 -31.88 -9.98
N TRP A 8 -9.64 -30.82 -10.11
CA TRP A 8 -9.84 -30.12 -11.38
C TRP A 8 -8.64 -29.30 -11.85
N HIS A 9 -7.81 -28.78 -10.93
CA HIS A 9 -6.66 -27.94 -11.29
C HIS A 9 -5.59 -28.70 -12.09
N PRO A 10 -5.13 -29.90 -11.66
CA PRO A 10 -4.21 -30.70 -12.47
C PRO A 10 -4.81 -31.12 -13.82
N ALA A 11 -6.09 -31.50 -13.84
CA ALA A 11 -6.78 -31.91 -15.07
C ALA A 11 -6.86 -30.76 -16.08
N PHE A 12 -7.20 -29.54 -15.63
CA PHE A 12 -7.24 -28.35 -16.46
C PHE A 12 -5.85 -27.99 -17.02
N GLN A 13 -4.81 -28.05 -16.19
CA GLN A 13 -3.45 -27.77 -16.65
C GLN A 13 -2.99 -28.78 -17.72
N ALA A 14 -3.33 -30.07 -17.56
CA ALA A 14 -3.02 -31.08 -18.55
C ALA A 14 -3.73 -30.82 -19.89
N VAL A 15 -5.03 -30.46 -19.85
CA VAL A 15 -5.77 -30.07 -21.06
C VAL A 15 -5.15 -28.83 -21.72
N LEU A 16 -4.76 -27.81 -20.95
CA LEU A 16 -4.06 -26.64 -21.51
C LEU A 16 -2.77 -26.99 -22.25
N GLN A 17 -1.98 -27.93 -21.71
CA GLN A 17 -0.76 -28.39 -22.37
C GLN A 17 -1.05 -29.15 -23.67
N ILE A 18 -2.14 -29.91 -23.74
CA ILE A 18 -2.58 -30.62 -24.94
C ILE A 18 -3.07 -29.61 -26.00
N GLU A 19 -3.94 -28.68 -25.61
CA GLU A 19 -4.51 -27.67 -26.52
C GLU A 19 -3.43 -26.74 -27.10
N LEU A 20 -2.33 -26.52 -26.36
CA LEU A 20 -1.20 -25.68 -26.76
C LEU A 20 0.03 -26.50 -27.20
N GLU A 21 -0.16 -27.77 -27.56
CA GLU A 21 0.95 -28.67 -27.90
C GLU A 21 1.77 -28.17 -29.11
N ALA A 22 1.11 -27.54 -30.09
CA ALA A 22 1.74 -27.06 -31.32
C ALA A 22 2.83 -26.00 -31.05
N GLU A 23 2.67 -25.21 -29.99
CA GLU A 23 3.61 -24.15 -29.59
C GLU A 23 4.44 -24.52 -28.35
N LYS A 24 4.48 -25.80 -27.93
CA LYS A 24 5.09 -26.21 -26.66
C LYS A 24 6.56 -25.82 -26.50
N GLU A 25 7.31 -25.67 -27.59
CA GLU A 25 8.71 -25.24 -27.55
C GLU A 25 8.88 -23.78 -27.08
N TYR A 26 7.81 -22.98 -27.13
CA TYR A 26 7.78 -21.58 -26.71
C TYR A 26 7.11 -21.35 -25.35
N LEU A 27 6.59 -22.41 -24.71
CA LEU A 27 5.74 -22.30 -23.52
C LEU A 27 6.34 -23.02 -22.30
N GLN A 28 6.15 -22.44 -21.12
CA GLN A 28 6.52 -23.04 -19.84
C GLN A 28 5.29 -23.11 -18.94
N PHE A 29 5.06 -24.29 -18.36
CA PHE A 29 3.93 -24.55 -17.49
C PHE A 29 4.43 -24.78 -16.05
N HIS A 30 3.93 -23.99 -15.12
CA HIS A 30 4.20 -24.14 -13.70
C HIS A 30 2.88 -24.36 -12.95
N GLU A 31 2.78 -25.50 -12.26
CA GLU A 31 1.64 -25.78 -11.38
C GLU A 31 1.82 -25.01 -10.06
N GLU A 32 0.74 -24.42 -9.54
CA GLU A 32 0.70 -23.79 -8.21
C GLU A 32 1.90 -22.87 -7.91
N PHE A 33 2.24 -22.00 -8.87
CA PHE A 33 3.42 -21.14 -8.78
C PHE A 33 3.29 -20.10 -7.67
N ASN A 34 4.17 -20.19 -6.67
CA ASN A 34 4.20 -19.23 -5.56
C ASN A 34 4.75 -17.87 -6.01
N LEU A 35 3.94 -16.82 -5.88
CA LEU A 35 4.35 -15.44 -6.19
C LEU A 35 5.38 -14.90 -5.20
N THR A 36 5.40 -15.38 -3.96
CA THR A 36 6.30 -14.94 -2.90
C THR A 36 6.76 -16.09 -2.03
N LYS A 37 7.97 -15.97 -1.47
CA LYS A 37 8.51 -16.95 -0.50
C LYS A 37 7.79 -16.92 0.85
N LYS A 38 7.26 -15.75 1.23
CA LYS A 38 6.50 -15.52 2.46
C LYS A 38 5.05 -15.18 2.10
N PRO A 39 4.07 -15.43 2.98
CA PRO A 39 2.71 -14.93 2.79
C PRO A 39 2.68 -13.44 2.48
N LEU A 40 1.75 -13.02 1.63
CA LEU A 40 1.53 -11.62 1.32
C LEU A 40 1.03 -10.91 2.59
N GLN A 41 1.58 -9.73 2.87
CA GLN A 41 1.26 -8.96 4.07
C GLN A 41 1.15 -7.48 3.72
N ILE A 42 0.10 -6.84 4.23
CA ILE A 42 -0.09 -5.38 4.20
C ILE A 42 0.65 -4.81 5.41
N ASP A 43 1.47 -3.76 5.21
CA ASP A 43 2.20 -3.13 6.32
C ASP A 43 1.25 -2.56 7.38
N THR A 44 0.21 -1.85 6.96
CA THR A 44 -0.82 -1.32 7.87
C THR A 44 -2.18 -1.24 7.19
N LEU A 45 -3.20 -1.77 7.85
CA LEU A 45 -4.61 -1.64 7.46
C LEU A 45 -5.34 -0.76 8.49
N ILE A 46 -5.90 0.35 8.05
CA ILE A 46 -6.73 1.23 8.87
C ILE A 46 -8.19 1.08 8.43
N ILE A 47 -9.04 0.57 9.32
CA ILE A 47 -10.49 0.48 9.11
C ILE A 47 -11.15 1.68 9.80
N LYS A 48 -11.77 2.54 9.00
CA LYS A 48 -12.47 3.74 9.45
C LYS A 48 -13.97 3.51 9.41
N GLU A 49 -14.67 3.97 10.44
CA GLU A 49 -16.14 3.97 10.48
C GLU A 49 -16.72 4.75 9.27
N SER A 50 -17.74 4.18 8.63
CA SER A 50 -18.41 4.80 7.48
C SER A 50 -18.96 6.18 7.83
N GLY A 51 -18.74 7.16 6.96
CA GLY A 51 -19.19 8.55 7.16
C GLY A 51 -18.35 9.38 8.13
N ARG A 52 -17.46 8.78 8.92
CA ARG A 52 -16.55 9.51 9.82
C ARG A 52 -15.49 10.27 9.02
N LYS A 53 -15.33 11.58 9.29
CA LYS A 53 -14.25 12.39 8.74
C LYS A 53 -13.02 12.32 9.65
N ILE A 54 -11.84 12.25 9.04
CA ILE A 54 -10.56 12.41 9.75
C ILE A 54 -10.12 13.86 9.58
N GLU A 55 -9.62 14.46 10.67
CA GLU A 55 -9.25 15.87 10.66
C GLU A 55 -7.86 16.14 10.07
N LYS A 56 -6.91 15.21 10.29
CA LYS A 56 -5.57 15.28 9.70
C LYS A 56 -5.64 15.23 8.17
N SER A 57 -4.87 16.09 7.51
CA SER A 57 -4.78 16.26 6.05
C SER A 57 -4.60 14.93 5.30
N PHE A 58 -3.62 14.12 5.70
CA PHE A 58 -3.37 12.81 5.08
C PHE A 58 -4.52 11.80 5.28
N GLY A 59 -5.39 12.03 6.26
CA GLY A 59 -6.57 11.21 6.52
C GLY A 59 -7.82 11.69 5.77
N ARG A 60 -7.81 12.87 5.14
CA ARG A 60 -9.00 13.45 4.50
C ARG A 60 -9.52 12.60 3.33
N ILE A 61 -8.64 11.94 2.59
CA ILE A 61 -9.00 11.03 1.48
C ILE A 61 -9.50 9.66 1.94
N PHE A 62 -9.27 9.28 3.20
CA PHE A 62 -9.51 7.93 3.68
C PHE A 62 -10.94 7.48 3.40
N SER A 63 -11.06 6.37 2.67
CA SER A 63 -12.27 5.58 2.58
C SER A 63 -12.39 4.65 3.81
N ARG A 64 -13.32 3.69 3.77
CA ARG A 64 -13.57 2.77 4.89
C ARG A 64 -12.35 1.90 5.18
N TYR A 65 -11.65 1.43 4.17
CA TYR A 65 -10.46 0.60 4.30
C TYR A 65 -9.26 1.32 3.70
N ASN A 66 -8.19 1.47 4.47
CA ASN A 66 -7.01 2.22 4.04
C ASN A 66 -5.79 1.33 4.18
N ILE A 67 -5.21 0.97 3.05
CA ILE A 67 -4.04 0.11 2.94
C ILE A 67 -2.84 1.03 2.83
N VAL A 68 -1.96 0.97 3.81
CA VAL A 68 -0.76 1.80 3.88
C VAL A 68 0.45 0.91 3.62
N GLU A 69 1.30 1.33 2.69
CA GLU A 69 2.62 0.74 2.46
C GLU A 69 3.67 1.80 2.78
N TYR A 70 4.65 1.43 3.60
CA TYR A 70 5.76 2.29 3.99
C TYR A 70 7.06 1.80 3.36
N LYS A 71 7.86 2.74 2.85
CA LYS A 71 9.26 2.47 2.49
C LYS A 71 10.20 3.23 3.40
N ASN A 72 11.18 2.50 3.91
CA ASN A 72 12.30 3.08 4.63
C ASN A 72 12.93 4.24 3.80
N PRO A 73 13.31 5.37 4.44
CA PRO A 73 13.98 6.51 3.85
C PRO A 73 15.05 6.26 2.78
N GLU A 74 15.78 5.16 2.88
CA GLU A 74 16.87 4.82 1.97
C GLU A 74 16.40 4.16 0.66
N VAL A 75 15.14 3.71 0.60
CA VAL A 75 14.59 2.91 -0.50
C VAL A 75 13.66 3.75 -1.35
N SER A 76 13.89 3.73 -2.67
CA SER A 76 12.96 4.35 -3.63
C SER A 76 11.73 3.47 -3.83
N PHE A 77 10.55 4.08 -3.88
CA PHE A 77 9.32 3.39 -4.27
C PHE A 77 9.20 3.29 -5.79
N GLY A 78 9.13 2.07 -6.31
CA GLY A 78 9.12 1.79 -7.75
C GLY A 78 7.77 1.37 -8.34
N ILE A 79 7.79 1.10 -9.64
CA ILE A 79 6.62 0.57 -10.39
C ILE A 79 6.22 -0.81 -9.86
N HIS A 80 7.19 -1.68 -9.55
CA HIS A 80 6.90 -3.01 -8.99
C HIS A 80 6.23 -2.92 -7.61
N ASP A 81 6.66 -2.00 -6.75
CA ASP A 81 6.02 -1.77 -5.46
C ASP A 81 4.57 -1.30 -5.63
N PHE A 82 4.33 -0.41 -6.59
CA PHE A 82 2.97 0.04 -6.91
C PHE A 82 2.07 -1.14 -7.29
N PHE A 83 2.50 -2.03 -8.19
CA PHE A 83 1.72 -3.22 -8.56
C PHE A 83 1.53 -4.17 -7.39
N LYS A 84 2.55 -4.36 -6.55
CA LYS A 84 2.48 -5.19 -5.36
C LYS A 84 1.38 -4.71 -4.40
N VAL A 85 1.36 -3.41 -4.09
CA VAL A 85 0.38 -2.82 -3.17
C VAL A 85 -1.03 -2.85 -3.76
N ASN A 86 -1.18 -2.60 -5.06
CA ASN A 86 -2.47 -2.79 -5.75
C ASN A 86 -2.94 -4.26 -5.69
N GLY A 87 -2.02 -5.22 -5.81
CA GLY A 87 -2.29 -6.64 -5.60
C GLY A 87 -2.82 -6.92 -4.20
N TYR A 88 -2.23 -6.33 -3.16
CA TYR A 88 -2.75 -6.43 -1.79
C TYR A 88 -4.16 -5.86 -1.66
N ALA A 89 -4.45 -4.72 -2.28
CA ALA A 89 -5.79 -4.13 -2.27
C ALA A 89 -6.83 -5.00 -2.97
N CYS A 90 -6.48 -5.57 -4.13
CA CYS A 90 -7.34 -6.51 -4.85
C CYS A 90 -7.61 -7.77 -4.02
N LEU A 91 -6.58 -8.36 -3.41
CA LEU A 91 -6.73 -9.56 -2.58
C LEU A 91 -7.54 -9.28 -1.32
N TYR A 92 -7.33 -8.14 -0.67
CA TYR A 92 -8.14 -7.72 0.48
C TYR A 92 -9.61 -7.52 0.09
N GLN A 93 -9.87 -6.87 -1.06
CA GLN A 93 -11.21 -6.71 -1.60
C GLN A 93 -11.88 -8.06 -1.89
N ALA A 94 -11.13 -9.00 -2.48
CA ALA A 94 -11.63 -10.33 -2.87
C ALA A 94 -11.80 -11.29 -1.68
N ALA A 95 -11.02 -11.10 -0.61
CA ALA A 95 -11.09 -11.91 0.61
C ALA A 95 -12.31 -11.60 1.48
N ALA A 96 -13.02 -10.49 1.22
CA ALA A 96 -14.26 -10.19 1.91
C ALA A 96 -15.29 -11.30 1.60
N GLU A 97 -15.67 -12.06 2.64
CA GLU A 97 -16.61 -13.18 2.50
C GLU A 97 -17.94 -12.73 1.87
N ARG A 98 -18.66 -13.71 1.30
CA ARG A 98 -19.84 -13.53 0.43
C ARG A 98 -20.93 -12.59 0.96
N GLU A 99 -20.98 -12.34 2.27
CA GLU A 99 -22.00 -11.51 2.91
C GLU A 99 -21.68 -10.01 2.95
N VAL A 100 -20.41 -9.60 2.86
CA VAL A 100 -20.00 -8.17 2.89
C VAL A 100 -19.15 -7.83 1.67
N LYS A 101 -19.79 -7.30 0.62
CA LYS A 101 -19.10 -6.82 -0.57
C LYS A 101 -18.38 -5.49 -0.29
N ILE A 102 -17.05 -5.50 -0.32
CA ILE A 102 -16.24 -4.26 -0.29
C ILE A 102 -16.18 -3.69 -1.71
N LEU A 103 -16.61 -2.45 -1.89
CA LEU A 103 -16.48 -1.75 -3.18
C LEU A 103 -15.07 -1.18 -3.35
N PRO A 104 -14.50 -1.11 -4.58
CA PRO A 104 -13.21 -0.45 -4.81
C PRO A 104 -13.16 1.00 -4.32
N SER A 105 -14.29 1.72 -4.38
CA SER A 105 -14.41 3.09 -3.87
C SER A 105 -14.29 3.21 -2.34
N GLU A 106 -14.49 2.10 -1.62
CA GLU A 106 -14.31 2.00 -0.17
C GLU A 106 -12.85 1.72 0.24
N ILE A 107 -11.94 1.55 -0.73
CA ILE A 107 -10.52 1.31 -0.49
C ILE A 107 -9.70 2.54 -0.89
N THR A 108 -8.79 2.93 0.00
CA THR A 108 -7.74 3.90 -0.27
C THR A 108 -6.38 3.24 -0.09
N ILE A 109 -5.47 3.45 -1.02
CA ILE A 109 -4.06 3.07 -0.89
C ILE A 109 -3.27 4.32 -0.51
N THR A 110 -2.43 4.22 0.51
CA THR A 110 -1.53 5.29 0.97
C THR A 110 -0.10 4.81 0.84
N LEU A 111 0.68 5.46 -0.02
CA LEU A 111 2.09 5.17 -0.20
C LEU A 111 2.90 6.19 0.61
N VAL A 112 3.70 5.72 1.56
CA VAL A 112 4.51 6.60 2.42
C VAL A 112 5.97 6.42 2.05
N VAL A 113 6.56 7.50 1.51
CA VAL A 113 7.91 7.46 0.95
C VAL A 113 8.69 8.70 1.36
N ASN A 114 10.01 8.60 1.33
CA ASN A 114 10.86 9.71 1.71
C ASN A 114 11.19 10.64 0.53
N LYS A 115 11.35 10.07 -0.67
CA LYS A 115 11.69 10.81 -1.90
C LYS A 115 10.57 10.70 -2.92
N TYR A 116 10.35 11.77 -3.68
CA TYR A 116 9.36 11.79 -4.75
C TYR A 116 9.71 10.74 -5.83
N PRO A 117 8.81 9.81 -6.17
CA PRO A 117 9.13 8.68 -7.04
C PRO A 117 8.91 9.03 -8.52
N ASP A 118 9.78 9.88 -9.10
CA ASP A 118 9.64 10.42 -10.47
C ASP A 118 9.34 9.37 -11.53
N LYS A 119 10.03 8.22 -11.47
CA LYS A 119 9.86 7.12 -12.43
C LYS A 119 8.45 6.50 -12.35
N LEU A 120 7.92 6.32 -11.15
CA LEU A 120 6.55 5.84 -10.97
C LEU A 120 5.55 6.87 -11.48
N ILE A 121 5.72 8.14 -11.09
CA ILE A 121 4.78 9.20 -11.50
C ILE A 121 4.74 9.36 -13.02
N LYS A 122 5.90 9.33 -13.68
CA LYS A 122 5.99 9.32 -15.15
C LYS A 122 5.24 8.13 -15.74
N PHE A 123 5.50 6.93 -15.24
CA PHE A 123 4.82 5.71 -15.69
C PHE A 123 3.29 5.81 -15.55
N LEU A 124 2.78 6.31 -14.43
CA LEU A 124 1.35 6.45 -14.20
C LEU A 124 0.69 7.45 -15.16
N ARG A 125 1.36 8.58 -15.43
CA ARG A 125 0.89 9.57 -16.41
C ARG A 125 0.85 8.98 -17.82
N GLU A 126 1.92 8.31 -18.24
CA GLU A 126 2.04 7.78 -19.61
C GLU A 126 1.14 6.57 -19.86
N THR A 127 0.96 5.71 -18.86
CA THR A 127 0.23 4.44 -19.02
C THR A 127 -1.27 4.57 -18.75
N TYR A 128 -1.65 5.35 -17.73
CA TYR A 128 -3.03 5.46 -17.27
C TYR A 128 -3.63 6.86 -17.48
N GLY A 129 -2.84 7.82 -17.96
CA GLY A 129 -3.28 9.21 -18.04
C GLY A 129 -3.54 9.83 -16.66
N SER A 130 -2.98 9.25 -15.60
CA SER A 130 -3.22 9.66 -14.21
C SER A 130 -2.85 11.11 -13.98
N GLU A 131 -3.67 11.79 -13.18
CA GLU A 131 -3.38 13.12 -12.68
C GLU A 131 -2.84 13.00 -11.26
N ILE A 132 -1.82 13.80 -10.95
CA ILE A 132 -1.16 13.84 -9.65
C ILE A 132 -1.21 15.27 -9.17
N THR A 133 -1.98 15.50 -8.12
CA THR A 133 -2.23 16.84 -7.56
C THR A 133 -1.72 16.89 -6.13
N GLU A 134 -0.95 17.91 -5.79
CA GLU A 134 -0.60 18.20 -4.40
C GLU A 134 -1.78 18.88 -3.71
N GLU A 135 -2.45 18.17 -2.83
CA GLU A 135 -3.64 18.68 -2.13
C GLU A 135 -3.27 19.36 -0.81
N PHE A 136 -2.19 18.89 -0.18
CA PHE A 136 -1.58 19.49 1.00
C PHE A 136 -0.06 19.33 0.90
N PRO A 137 0.75 20.09 1.66
CA PRO A 137 2.20 19.98 1.62
C PRO A 137 2.68 18.53 1.76
N GLY A 138 3.33 18.02 0.71
CA GLY A 138 3.85 16.65 0.66
C GLY A 138 2.79 15.53 0.55
N ILE A 139 1.54 15.87 0.25
CA ILE A 139 0.42 14.93 0.14
C ILE A 139 -0.18 15.05 -1.26
N TYR A 140 0.07 14.04 -2.08
CA TYR A 140 -0.36 14.00 -3.46
C TYR A 140 -1.50 13.01 -3.65
N TYR A 141 -2.60 13.43 -4.26
CA TYR A 141 -3.66 12.52 -4.70
C TYR A 141 -3.40 12.10 -6.14
N ILE A 142 -3.61 10.81 -6.41
CA ILE A 142 -3.44 10.21 -7.72
C ILE A 142 -4.80 9.70 -8.20
N SER A 143 -5.25 10.22 -9.34
CA SER A 143 -6.55 9.90 -9.94
C SER A 143 -6.43 8.95 -11.14
N LYS A 144 -7.60 8.51 -11.66
CA LYS A 144 -7.74 7.60 -12.80
C LYS A 144 -7.08 6.22 -12.57
N LEU A 145 -7.21 5.72 -11.35
CA LEU A 145 -6.78 4.39 -10.94
C LEU A 145 -7.98 3.61 -10.37
N LEU A 146 -7.84 2.28 -10.26
CA LEU A 146 -8.87 1.39 -9.73
C LEU A 146 -9.29 1.76 -8.30
N PHE A 147 -8.31 2.09 -7.45
CA PHE A 147 -8.51 2.52 -6.08
C PHE A 147 -8.16 4.00 -5.92
N LYS A 148 -8.66 4.65 -4.87
CA LYS A 148 -8.12 5.96 -4.48
C LYS A 148 -6.68 5.77 -4.03
N VAL A 149 -5.76 6.57 -4.54
CA VAL A 149 -4.35 6.48 -4.15
C VAL A 149 -3.89 7.85 -3.68
N GLN A 150 -3.19 7.88 -2.55
CA GLN A 150 -2.39 9.02 -2.13
C GLN A 150 -0.93 8.64 -1.94
N LEU A 151 -0.07 9.62 -2.10
CA LEU A 151 1.36 9.54 -1.90
C LEU A 151 1.77 10.60 -0.87
N LEU A 152 2.38 10.15 0.23
CA LEU A 152 2.95 11.00 1.27
C LEU A 152 4.47 11.06 1.08
N ILE A 153 5.01 12.27 0.90
CA ILE A 153 6.44 12.54 0.84
C ILE A 153 6.89 13.08 2.19
N ILE A 154 7.52 12.25 3.01
CA ILE A 154 7.83 12.53 4.43
C ILE A 154 8.52 13.89 4.61
N HIS A 155 9.51 14.20 3.79
CA HIS A 155 10.25 15.48 3.85
C HIS A 155 9.46 16.73 3.52
N GLN A 156 8.32 16.59 2.84
CA GLN A 156 7.49 17.71 2.40
C GLN A 156 6.26 17.90 3.29
N LEU A 157 5.99 16.96 4.21
CA LEU A 157 4.87 17.05 5.14
C LEU A 157 5.06 18.22 6.12
N SER A 158 3.96 18.88 6.48
CA SER A 158 3.98 19.93 7.53
C SER A 158 4.45 19.32 8.87
N PRO A 159 5.58 19.79 9.43
CA PRO A 159 6.10 19.29 10.69
C PRO A 159 5.26 19.72 11.90
N GLU A 160 4.41 20.74 11.75
CA GLU A 160 3.46 21.17 12.78
C GLU A 160 2.22 20.27 12.80
N GLU A 161 1.69 19.92 11.63
CA GLU A 161 0.52 19.04 11.55
C GLU A 161 0.90 17.58 11.83
N THR A 162 2.04 17.13 11.34
CA THR A 162 2.43 15.71 11.32
C THR A 162 3.72 15.45 12.11
N ILE A 163 3.81 16.00 13.33
CA ILE A 163 4.99 16.02 14.20
C ILE A 163 5.84 14.74 14.12
N TRP A 164 5.23 13.58 14.29
CA TRP A 164 5.92 12.29 14.29
C TRP A 164 6.25 11.80 12.88
N LEU A 165 5.25 11.79 11.99
CA LEU A 165 5.37 11.22 10.64
C LEU A 165 6.39 11.97 9.78
N SER A 166 6.41 13.31 9.83
CA SER A 166 7.36 14.13 9.06
C SER A 166 8.82 13.84 9.43
N ARG A 167 9.06 13.25 10.61
CA ARG A 167 10.39 12.97 11.17
C ARG A 167 10.80 11.50 11.07
N LEU A 168 10.06 10.66 10.33
CA LEU A 168 10.48 9.30 9.98
C LEU A 168 11.51 9.32 8.83
N ARG A 169 12.66 9.96 9.08
CA ARG A 169 13.77 10.18 8.13
C ARG A 169 15.12 10.17 8.86
N SER A 170 16.21 9.98 8.12
CA SER A 170 17.55 9.79 8.71
C SER A 170 18.34 11.07 8.98
N ASP A 171 17.91 12.22 8.45
CA ASP A 171 18.63 13.50 8.51
C ASP A 171 17.98 14.50 9.47
N LEU A 172 17.65 14.04 10.69
CA LEU A 172 17.01 14.86 11.72
C LEU A 172 17.96 15.91 12.31
N GLU A 173 17.48 17.15 12.43
CA GLU A 173 18.19 18.23 13.09
C GLU A 173 17.74 18.37 14.56
N ILE A 174 18.68 18.54 15.49
CA ILE A 174 18.38 18.59 16.93
C ILE A 174 17.31 19.65 17.27
N GLN A 175 17.51 20.89 16.83
CA GLN A 175 16.63 22.00 17.18
C GLN A 175 15.27 21.95 16.45
N LYS A 176 15.27 21.55 15.17
CA LYS A 176 14.06 21.57 14.33
C LYS A 176 13.23 20.30 14.47
N ASP A 177 13.88 19.17 14.74
CA ASP A 177 13.23 17.87 14.72
C ASP A 177 13.15 17.22 16.10
N ILE A 178 14.29 17.10 16.80
CA ILE A 178 14.37 16.35 18.07
C ILE A 178 13.68 17.10 19.22
N GLU A 179 13.92 18.40 19.37
CA GLU A 179 13.30 19.19 20.44
C GLU A 179 11.75 19.19 20.36
N PRO A 180 11.11 19.38 19.19
CA PRO A 180 9.66 19.24 19.07
C PRO A 180 9.15 17.83 19.39
N LEU A 181 9.87 16.76 19.02
CA LEU A 181 9.50 15.39 19.39
C LEU A 181 9.52 15.21 20.91
N ALA A 182 10.58 15.66 21.58
CA ALA A 182 10.69 15.58 23.04
C ALA A 182 9.56 16.36 23.74
N LYS A 183 9.21 17.55 23.22
CA LYS A 183 8.07 18.33 23.73
C LYS A 183 6.73 17.61 23.52
N ALA A 184 6.53 16.97 22.37
CA ALA A 184 5.32 16.21 22.06
C ALA A 184 5.23 14.89 22.84
N TYR A 185 6.36 14.32 23.24
CA TYR A 185 6.45 13.11 24.05
C TYR A 185 6.15 13.37 25.54
N LYS A 186 6.47 14.56 26.04
CA LYS A 186 6.30 14.89 27.47
C LYS A 186 4.86 14.66 27.95
N GLY A 187 4.68 13.87 29.00
CA GLY A 187 3.37 13.47 29.53
C GLY A 187 2.75 12.25 28.83
N LYS A 188 3.47 11.58 27.92
CA LYS A 188 3.08 10.34 27.23
C LYS A 188 3.96 9.16 27.61
N GLU A 189 4.77 9.28 28.65
CA GLU A 189 5.81 8.31 29.01
C GLU A 189 5.25 6.95 29.40
N GLN A 190 3.98 6.89 29.85
CA GLN A 190 3.30 5.66 30.24
C GLN A 190 2.39 5.09 29.13
N ASP A 191 2.35 5.73 27.96
CA ASP A 191 1.53 5.29 26.82
C ASP A 191 2.35 4.32 25.94
N PRO A 192 1.98 3.03 25.87
CA PRO A 192 2.76 2.02 25.15
C PRO A 192 2.96 2.30 23.66
N VAL A 193 2.08 3.10 23.04
CA VAL A 193 2.23 3.48 21.63
C VAL A 193 3.44 4.40 21.42
N TYR A 194 3.81 5.15 22.46
CA TYR A 194 4.96 6.04 22.46
C TYR A 194 6.23 5.37 23.05
N GLU A 195 6.13 4.16 23.60
CA GLU A 195 7.26 3.32 24.02
C GLU A 195 7.85 2.50 22.86
N ALA A 196 7.26 2.58 21.67
CA ALA A 196 7.76 1.86 20.49
C ALA A 196 9.23 2.23 20.22
N PRO A 197 10.07 1.25 19.79
CA PRO A 197 11.52 1.41 19.71
C PRO A 197 11.90 2.37 18.58
N TRP A 198 11.88 3.67 18.86
CA TRP A 198 12.17 4.76 17.91
C TRP A 198 13.29 5.68 18.39
N ILE A 199 14.11 5.23 19.35
CA ILE A 199 15.31 5.93 19.83
C ILE A 199 16.50 4.98 19.75
#